data_AF-A0A955L619-F1
#
_entry.id   AF-A0A955L619-F1
#
_cell.length_a   1.000
_cell.length_b   1.000
_cell.length_c   1.000
_cell.angle_alpha   90.00
_cell.angle_beta   90.00
_cell.angle_gamma   90.00
#
_symmetry.space_group_name_H-M   'P 1'
#
loop_
_entity.id
_entity.type
_entity.pdbx_description
1 polymer ?
#
loop_
_entity_poly.entity_id
_entity_poly.type
_entity_poly.pdbx_seq_one_letter_code
_entity_poly.pdbx_strand_id
1 'polypeptide(L)'
;MFGNRDNYNQEDNTDLLVIEDDQEDELGLEVGEGQISLDLKNSKLDWFYGIKRKLNNVEAVVEAIPYWKSFVTVAALMSSIATVGLLAYFIVDLYPELPPEFPLIFSQDTNSWMLIDKEILPGVPIAMGIVLVLLLRLNSATYKFDRRLAQMVNLGIIIFNILSSIAFVQLVSLILVY
;
A
#
# COMPACT_ATOMS: atom_id res chain seq x y z
N MET A 1 38.79 -55.28 29.54
CA MET A 1 38.90 -53.81 29.45
C MET A 1 37.67 -53.21 30.09
N PHE A 2 37.88 -52.51 31.21
CA PHE A 2 36.92 -51.68 31.94
C PHE A 2 36.44 -50.52 31.05
N GLY A 3 35.25 -49.93 31.17
CA GLY A 3 34.16 -50.12 32.12
C GLY A 3 32.95 -49.28 31.72
N ASN A 4 31.78 -49.68 32.22
CA ASN A 4 30.59 -48.84 32.37
C ASN A 4 30.95 -47.60 33.19
N ARG A 5 30.43 -46.44 32.79
CA ARG A 5 30.25 -45.31 33.71
C ARG A 5 28.84 -44.77 33.55
N ASP A 6 28.16 -44.83 34.68
CA ASP A 6 26.79 -44.49 34.93
C ASP A 6 26.54 -42.97 34.89
N ASN A 7 25.28 -42.66 34.66
CA ASN A 7 24.62 -41.39 34.96
C ASN A 7 24.96 -40.89 36.37
N TYR A 8 25.29 -39.61 36.48
CA TYR A 8 24.94 -38.81 37.65
C TYR A 8 24.41 -37.45 37.20
N ASN A 9 23.10 -37.28 37.37
CA ASN A 9 22.47 -35.99 37.60
C ASN A 9 23.04 -35.43 38.91
N GLN A 10 23.45 -34.16 38.89
CA GLN A 10 23.61 -33.38 40.10
C GLN A 10 22.99 -32.02 39.82
N GLU A 11 21.71 -31.91 40.19
CA GLU A 11 21.11 -30.66 40.63
C GLU A 11 21.94 -30.18 41.81
N ASP A 12 22.42 -28.94 41.77
CA ASP A 12 22.66 -28.23 43.01
C ASP A 12 22.39 -26.74 42.84
N ASN A 13 21.68 -26.25 43.85
CA ASN A 13 21.16 -24.91 43.99
C ASN A 13 22.28 -23.88 43.92
N THR A 14 22.05 -22.82 43.14
CA THR A 14 22.67 -21.53 43.46
C THR A 14 21.58 -20.52 43.69
N ASP A 15 21.48 -20.20 44.97
CA ASP A 15 20.60 -19.29 45.66
C ASP A 15 20.24 -18.01 44.89
N LEU A 16 18.95 -17.67 45.04
CA LEU A 16 18.42 -16.32 44.95
C LEU A 16 19.36 -15.32 45.63
N LEU A 17 19.95 -14.40 44.85
CA LEU A 17 20.39 -13.11 45.37
C LEU A 17 19.18 -12.17 45.36
N VAL A 18 18.41 -12.22 46.44
CA VAL A 18 17.56 -11.11 46.89
C VAL A 18 18.52 -10.04 47.40
N ILE A 19 18.68 -8.95 46.66
CA ILE A 19 19.29 -7.73 47.16
C ILE A 19 18.11 -6.82 47.54
N GLU A 20 17.60 -7.03 48.74
CA GLU A 20 16.86 -6.01 49.50
C GLU A 20 17.90 -5.38 50.44
N ASP A 21 18.45 -4.24 50.03
CA ASP A 21 19.06 -3.29 50.96
C ASP A 21 18.17 -2.05 50.96
N ASP A 22 17.34 -2.01 51.99
CA ASP A 22 16.64 -0.84 52.51
C ASP A 22 17.66 0.18 53.03
N GLN A 23 17.32 1.47 52.89
CA GLN A 23 17.81 2.62 53.64
C GLN A 23 19.21 3.18 53.33
N GLU A 24 19.26 4.18 52.46
CA GLU A 24 20.01 5.40 52.74
C GLU A 24 19.07 6.62 52.59
N ASP A 25 18.68 7.13 53.75
CA ASP A 25 18.05 8.43 53.94
C ASP A 25 18.98 9.58 53.52
N GLU A 26 18.35 10.68 53.09
CA GLU A 26 18.83 12.05 53.24
C GLU A 26 20.19 12.42 52.63
N LEU A 27 20.19 12.64 51.31
CA LEU A 27 20.91 13.78 50.74
C LEU A 27 19.94 14.63 49.94
N GLY A 28 19.42 15.64 50.62
CA GLY A 28 18.72 16.77 50.03
C GLY A 28 19.59 17.45 48.98
N LEU A 29 19.43 17.01 47.74
CA LEU A 29 19.81 17.80 46.58
C LEU A 29 18.65 18.73 46.30
N GLU A 30 18.80 19.96 46.81
CA GLU A 30 18.06 21.13 46.39
C GLU A 30 17.89 21.07 44.87
N VAL A 31 16.65 20.85 44.44
CA VAL A 31 16.22 21.08 43.06
C VAL A 31 16.37 22.58 42.87
N GLY A 32 17.55 22.98 42.41
CA GLY A 32 17.82 24.35 42.02
C GLY A 32 16.75 24.79 41.04
N GLU A 33 15.90 25.71 41.50
CA GLU A 33 14.98 26.51 40.71
C GLU A 33 15.80 27.29 39.68
N GLY A 34 16.09 26.61 38.59
CA GLY A 34 17.04 27.06 37.59
C GLY A 34 17.00 26.17 36.36
N GLN A 35 15.84 25.57 36.08
CA GLN A 35 15.54 25.14 34.72
C GLN A 35 15.52 26.42 33.88
N ILE A 36 16.67 26.76 33.31
CA ILE A 36 16.79 27.74 32.24
C ILE A 36 15.79 27.27 31.19
N SER A 37 14.62 27.89 31.18
CA SER A 37 13.68 27.81 30.07
C SER A 37 14.43 28.42 28.89
N LEU A 38 15.15 27.56 28.18
CA LEU A 38 15.71 27.88 26.89
C LEU A 38 14.49 28.01 25.98
N ASP A 39 13.89 29.20 26.05
CA ASP A 39 12.81 29.65 25.21
C ASP A 39 13.42 29.71 23.81
N LEU A 40 13.42 28.55 23.16
CA LEU A 40 13.74 28.37 21.75
C LEU A 40 12.70 29.20 21.02
N LYS A 41 13.05 30.48 20.85
CA LYS A 41 12.33 31.49 20.09
C LYS A 41 11.79 30.82 18.85
N ASN A 42 10.50 30.46 18.87
CA ASN A 42 9.81 29.71 17.82
C ASN A 42 10.10 30.43 16.50
N SER A 43 11.06 29.88 15.77
CA SER A 43 11.54 30.49 14.56
C SER A 43 10.45 30.22 13.53
N LYS A 44 10.13 31.19 12.69
CA LYS A 44 9.21 31.01 11.56
C LYS A 44 9.61 29.82 10.63
N LEU A 45 10.78 29.23 10.85
CA LEU A 45 11.31 28.03 10.21
C LEU A 45 10.85 26.70 10.85
N ASP A 46 10.21 26.66 12.02
CA ASP A 46 9.77 25.40 12.64
C ASP A 46 8.77 24.62 11.78
N TRP A 47 7.93 25.34 11.03
CA TRP A 47 7.05 24.72 10.05
C TRP A 47 7.84 24.08 8.89
N PHE A 48 8.89 24.75 8.40
CA PHE A 48 9.75 24.23 7.34
C PHE A 48 10.56 23.01 7.80
N TYR A 49 11.13 23.06 9.01
CA TYR A 49 11.82 21.91 9.60
C TYR A 49 10.86 20.76 9.94
N GLY A 50 9.62 21.07 10.34
CA GLY A 50 8.55 20.09 10.54
C GLY A 50 8.16 19.39 9.24
N ILE A 51 8.05 20.13 8.14
CA ILE A 51 7.78 19.56 6.80
C ILE A 51 8.96 18.70 6.34
N LYS A 52 10.19 19.22 6.42
CA LYS A 52 11.40 18.48 6.02
C LYS A 52 11.55 17.17 6.81
N ARG A 53 11.27 17.19 8.12
CA ARG A 53 11.31 16.01 8.98
C ARG A 53 10.18 15.01 8.65
N LYS A 54 8.98 15.50 8.30
CA LYS A 54 7.90 14.64 7.79
C LYS A 54 8.28 13.99 6.45
N LEU A 55 8.90 14.75 5.55
CA LEU A 55 9.40 14.23 4.27
C LEU A 55 10.49 13.18 4.47
N ASN A 56 11.51 13.45 5.29
CA ASN A 56 12.54 12.46 5.60
C ASN A 56 11.97 11.21 6.29
N ASN A 57 10.97 11.37 7.17
CA ASN A 57 10.31 10.21 7.78
C ASN A 57 9.47 9.43 6.76
N VAL A 58 8.81 10.09 5.83
CA VAL A 58 8.09 9.42 4.73
C VAL A 58 9.07 8.72 3.82
N GLU A 59 10.19 9.34 3.48
CA GLU A 59 11.25 8.75 2.65
C GLU A 59 11.89 7.53 3.33
N ALA A 60 12.25 7.65 4.62
CA ALA A 60 12.77 6.53 5.41
C ALA A 60 11.74 5.40 5.56
N VAL A 61 10.45 5.73 5.70
CA VAL A 61 9.37 4.73 5.72
C VAL A 61 9.19 4.09 4.34
N VAL A 62 9.29 4.85 3.26
CA VAL A 62 9.22 4.36 1.87
C VAL A 62 10.41 3.43 1.56
N GLU A 63 11.63 3.76 2.01
CA GLU A 63 12.81 2.90 1.91
C GLU A 63 12.72 1.64 2.79
N ALA A 64 12.13 1.77 3.98
CA ALA A 64 11.93 0.65 4.90
C ALA A 64 10.83 -0.30 4.45
N ILE A 65 9.88 0.14 3.61
CA ILE A 65 8.82 -0.71 3.10
C ILE A 65 9.40 -1.67 2.03
N PRO A 66 9.35 -2.99 2.25
CA PRO A 66 9.95 -3.99 1.35
C PRO A 66 9.32 -4.01 -0.06
N TYR A 67 8.17 -3.38 -0.26
CA TYR A 67 7.44 -3.34 -1.53
C TYR A 67 8.12 -2.52 -2.62
N TRP A 68 8.78 -1.40 -2.29
CA TRP A 68 9.53 -0.59 -3.26
C TRP A 68 10.81 -1.26 -3.75
N LYS A 69 11.33 -2.25 -3.00
CA LYS A 69 12.47 -3.05 -3.42
C LYS A 69 12.13 -4.07 -4.51
N SER A 70 10.85 -4.35 -4.75
CA SER A 70 10.43 -5.32 -5.77
C SER A 70 10.02 -4.60 -7.05
N PHE A 71 10.89 -4.69 -8.07
CA PHE A 71 10.64 -4.16 -9.42
C PHE A 71 9.25 -4.52 -9.96
N VAL A 72 8.79 -5.75 -9.72
CA VAL A 72 7.48 -6.24 -10.17
C VAL A 72 6.31 -5.46 -9.54
N THR A 73 6.44 -5.05 -8.28
CA THR A 73 5.41 -4.25 -7.61
C THR A 73 5.32 -2.86 -8.20
N VAL A 74 6.48 -2.22 -8.43
CA VAL A 74 6.55 -0.90 -9.06
C VAL A 74 6.00 -0.98 -10.49
N ALA A 75 6.34 -2.03 -11.24
CA ALA A 75 5.78 -2.27 -12.58
C ALA A 75 4.25 -2.47 -12.55
N ALA A 76 3.71 -3.17 -11.56
CA ALA A 76 2.27 -3.33 -11.40
C ALA A 76 1.56 -2.00 -11.08
N LEU A 77 2.16 -1.18 -10.22
CA LEU A 77 1.65 0.17 -9.94
C LEU A 77 1.69 1.05 -11.19
N MET A 78 2.84 1.14 -11.86
CA MET A 78 3.01 1.95 -13.06
C MET A 78 2.10 1.50 -14.21
N SER A 79 1.94 0.19 -14.42
CA SER A 79 0.99 -0.34 -15.40
C SER A 79 -0.45 0.00 -15.04
N SER A 80 -0.83 -0.02 -13.76
CA SER A 80 -2.18 0.35 -13.32
C SER A 80 -2.47 1.83 -13.59
N ILE A 81 -1.50 2.71 -13.28
CA ILE A 81 -1.60 4.14 -13.58
C ILE A 81 -1.69 4.35 -15.10
N ALA A 82 -0.84 3.68 -15.88
CA ALA A 82 -0.85 3.76 -17.33
C ALA A 82 -2.17 3.29 -17.93
N THR A 83 -2.74 2.18 -17.44
CA THR A 83 -4.04 1.68 -17.90
C THR A 83 -5.16 2.66 -17.60
N VAL A 84 -5.25 3.21 -16.39
CA VAL A 84 -6.26 4.22 -16.06
C VAL A 84 -6.09 5.48 -16.93
N GLY A 85 -4.85 5.93 -17.12
CA GLY A 85 -4.55 7.07 -17.99
C GLY A 85 -4.91 6.81 -19.45
N LEU A 86 -4.63 5.62 -19.96
CA LEU A 86 -4.97 5.20 -21.32
C LEU A 86 -6.49 5.12 -21.52
N LEU A 87 -7.22 4.52 -20.58
CA LEU A 87 -8.68 4.47 -20.60
C LEU A 87 -9.26 5.89 -20.64
N ALA A 88 -8.78 6.78 -19.76
CA ALA A 88 -9.23 8.16 -19.72
C ALA A 88 -8.90 8.92 -21.03
N TYR A 89 -7.70 8.70 -21.59
CA TYR A 89 -7.29 9.29 -22.86
C TYR A 89 -8.23 8.88 -24.00
N PHE A 90 -8.47 7.58 -24.18
CA PHE A 90 -9.35 7.09 -25.24
C PHE A 90 -10.79 7.56 -25.07
N ILE A 91 -11.30 7.65 -23.83
CA ILE A 91 -12.62 8.21 -23.59
C ILE A 91 -12.65 9.65 -24.06
N VAL A 92 -11.73 10.50 -23.63
CA VAL A 92 -11.74 11.93 -23.98
C VAL A 92 -11.60 12.15 -25.49
N ASP A 93 -10.73 11.38 -26.14
CA ASP A 93 -10.46 11.48 -27.58
C ASP A 93 -11.68 11.06 -28.42
N LEU A 94 -12.33 9.95 -28.06
CA LEU A 94 -13.43 9.38 -28.85
C LEU A 94 -14.83 9.85 -28.38
N TYR A 95 -14.93 10.50 -27.22
CA TYR A 95 -16.21 10.99 -26.66
C TYR A 95 -17.09 11.79 -27.65
N PRO A 96 -16.54 12.69 -28.47
CA PRO A 96 -17.33 13.48 -29.41
C PRO A 96 -17.95 12.63 -30.53
N GLU A 97 -17.27 11.55 -30.92
CA GLU A 97 -17.68 10.66 -32.01
C GLU A 97 -18.66 9.59 -31.54
N LEU A 98 -18.78 9.37 -30.22
CA LEU A 98 -19.67 8.36 -29.68
C LEU A 98 -21.15 8.74 -29.83
N PRO A 99 -22.00 7.79 -30.27
CA PRO A 99 -23.45 7.97 -30.30
C PRO A 99 -23.97 8.26 -28.88
N PRO A 100 -25.07 9.02 -28.75
CA PRO A 100 -25.62 9.40 -27.44
C PRO A 100 -26.03 8.18 -26.60
N GLU A 101 -26.54 7.15 -27.27
CA GLU A 101 -26.95 5.90 -26.64
C GLU A 101 -26.39 4.71 -27.43
N PHE A 102 -26.01 3.64 -26.73
CA PHE A 102 -25.49 2.43 -27.37
C PHE A 102 -25.93 1.15 -26.64
N PRO A 103 -26.17 0.05 -27.38
CA PRO A 103 -26.65 -1.20 -26.82
C PRO A 103 -25.51 -2.02 -26.19
N LEU A 104 -25.38 -1.97 -24.86
CA LEU A 104 -24.35 -2.73 -24.13
C LEU A 104 -24.89 -4.00 -23.47
N ILE A 105 -26.10 -3.97 -22.92
CA ILE A 105 -26.65 -5.04 -22.09
C ILE A 105 -27.87 -5.63 -22.78
N PHE A 106 -27.86 -6.94 -23.01
CA PHE A 106 -29.03 -7.63 -23.55
C PHE A 106 -30.00 -7.99 -22.42
N SER A 107 -31.23 -7.49 -22.51
CA SER A 107 -32.32 -7.85 -21.60
C SER A 107 -33.04 -9.08 -22.13
N GLN A 108 -32.97 -10.20 -21.39
CA GLN A 108 -33.67 -11.42 -21.78
C GLN A 108 -35.19 -11.31 -21.60
N ASP A 109 -35.65 -10.49 -20.65
CA ASP A 109 -37.07 -10.33 -20.33
C ASP A 109 -37.83 -9.60 -21.45
N THR A 110 -37.21 -8.55 -22.00
CA THR A 110 -37.78 -7.76 -23.10
C THR A 110 -37.28 -8.17 -24.48
N ASN A 111 -36.39 -9.17 -24.55
CA ASN A 111 -35.70 -9.65 -25.75
C ASN A 111 -35.11 -8.49 -26.60
N SER A 112 -34.57 -7.49 -25.92
CA SER A 112 -34.11 -6.24 -26.53
C SER A 112 -32.79 -5.80 -25.91
N TRP A 113 -31.98 -5.10 -26.70
CA TRP A 113 -30.80 -4.44 -26.16
C TRP A 113 -31.20 -3.22 -25.34
N MET A 114 -30.64 -3.12 -24.14
CA MET A 114 -30.78 -1.96 -23.28
C MET A 114 -29.80 -0.89 -23.76
N LEU A 115 -30.35 0.27 -24.11
CA LEU A 115 -29.60 1.44 -24.51
C LEU A 115 -29.03 2.11 -23.27
N ILE A 116 -27.71 2.33 -23.27
CA ILE A 116 -26.98 3.00 -22.19
C ILE A 116 -26.49 4.35 -22.69
N ASP A 117 -26.67 5.37 -21.86
CA ASP A 117 -26.21 6.73 -22.12
C ASP A 117 -24.67 6.80 -22.06
N LYS A 118 -24.07 7.49 -23.02
CA LYS A 118 -22.62 7.77 -23.04
C LYS A 118 -22.12 8.59 -21.87
N GLU A 119 -22.99 9.26 -21.12
CA GLU A 119 -22.62 9.94 -19.86
C GLU A 119 -21.97 9.00 -18.83
N ILE A 120 -22.18 7.68 -18.93
CA ILE A 120 -21.61 6.70 -17.99
C ILE A 120 -20.14 6.35 -18.33
N LEU A 121 -19.72 6.48 -19.60
CA LEU A 121 -18.36 6.11 -20.04
C LEU A 121 -17.24 6.77 -19.23
N PRO A 122 -17.28 8.10 -18.95
CA PRO A 122 -16.27 8.76 -18.12
C PRO A 122 -16.13 8.19 -16.70
N GLY A 123 -17.16 7.51 -16.18
CA GLY A 123 -17.12 6.84 -14.87
C GLY A 123 -16.27 5.57 -14.86
N VAL A 124 -16.07 4.92 -16.01
CA VAL A 124 -15.31 3.66 -16.15
C VAL A 124 -13.86 3.78 -15.65
N PRO A 125 -13.03 4.75 -16.09
CA PRO A 125 -11.65 4.87 -15.63
C PRO A 125 -11.55 5.16 -14.13
N ILE A 126 -12.52 5.91 -13.58
CA ILE A 126 -12.59 6.22 -12.14
C ILE A 126 -12.87 4.94 -11.35
N ALA A 127 -13.90 4.18 -11.73
CA ALA A 127 -14.24 2.91 -11.11
C ALA A 127 -13.08 1.91 -11.20
N MET A 128 -12.45 1.80 -12.37
CA MET A 128 -11.28 0.94 -12.59
C MET A 128 -10.10 1.36 -11.71
N GLY A 129 -9.82 2.66 -11.60
CA GLY A 129 -8.77 3.19 -10.73
C GLY A 129 -9.00 2.83 -9.27
N ILE A 130 -10.24 2.95 -8.77
CA ILE A 130 -10.59 2.56 -7.40
C ILE A 130 -10.34 1.06 -7.19
N VAL A 131 -10.79 0.20 -8.11
CA VAL A 131 -10.61 -1.25 -8.03
C VAL A 131 -9.13 -1.62 -8.04
N LEU A 132 -8.31 -1.03 -8.92
CA LEU A 132 -6.87 -1.31 -9.00
C LEU A 132 -6.13 -0.88 -7.73
N VAL A 133 -6.47 0.28 -7.17
CA VAL A 133 -5.91 0.73 -5.89
C VAL A 133 -6.27 -0.23 -4.75
N LEU A 134 -7.53 -0.68 -4.70
CA LEU A 134 -7.97 -1.67 -3.71
C LEU A 134 -7.22 -2.99 -3.86
N LEU A 135 -7.06 -3.50 -5.09
CA LEU A 135 -6.33 -4.74 -5.36
C LEU A 135 -4.87 -4.65 -4.95
N LEU A 136 -4.18 -3.56 -5.28
CA LEU A 136 -2.78 -3.34 -4.88
C LEU A 136 -2.64 -3.23 -3.36
N ARG A 137 -3.58 -2.54 -2.69
CA ARG A 137 -3.61 -2.44 -1.23
C ARG A 137 -3.86 -3.79 -0.58
N LEU A 138 -4.82 -4.56 -1.07
CA LEU A 138 -5.14 -5.90 -0.58
C LEU A 138 -3.97 -6.86 -0.79
N ASN A 139 -3.33 -6.84 -1.97
CA ASN A 139 -2.13 -7.62 -2.23
C ASN A 139 -1.02 -7.29 -1.22
N SER A 140 -0.83 -6.00 -0.93
CA SER A 140 0.17 -5.54 0.03
C SER A 140 -0.16 -5.88 1.49
N ALA A 141 -1.44 -5.88 1.85
CA ALA A 141 -1.88 -6.20 3.22
C ALA A 141 -1.81 -7.71 3.50
N THR A 142 -2.27 -8.52 2.55
CA THR A 142 -2.41 -9.98 2.70
C THR A 142 -1.07 -10.70 2.56
N TYR A 143 -0.26 -10.33 1.56
CA TYR A 143 0.95 -11.08 1.21
C TYR A 143 2.24 -10.41 1.69
N LYS A 144 2.17 -9.61 2.77
CA LYS A 144 3.34 -8.91 3.35
C LYS A 144 4.49 -9.83 3.78
N PHE A 145 4.19 -11.09 4.08
CA PHE A 145 5.19 -12.08 4.52
C PHE A 145 5.58 -13.07 3.42
N ASP A 146 4.79 -13.22 2.36
CA ASP A 146 5.09 -14.13 1.24
C ASP A 146 5.43 -13.34 -0.02
N ARG A 147 6.74 -13.15 -0.22
CA ARG A 147 7.28 -12.40 -1.36
C ARG A 147 6.97 -13.06 -2.71
N ARG A 148 6.96 -14.39 -2.79
CA ARG A 148 6.76 -15.09 -4.08
C ARG A 148 5.32 -14.97 -4.53
N LEU A 149 4.39 -15.16 -3.60
CA LEU A 149 2.97 -15.03 -3.89
C LEU A 149 2.60 -13.59 -4.25
N ALA A 150 3.11 -12.60 -3.52
CA ALA A 150 2.93 -11.19 -3.85
C ALA A 150 3.43 -10.83 -5.27
N GLN A 151 4.56 -11.42 -5.70
CA GLN A 151 5.09 -11.24 -7.05
C GLN A 151 4.19 -11.86 -8.13
N MET A 152 3.67 -13.06 -7.90
CA MET A 152 2.72 -13.70 -8.83
C MET A 152 1.44 -12.89 -8.98
N VAL A 153 0.89 -12.38 -7.88
CA VAL A 153 -0.31 -11.52 -7.91
C VAL A 153 -0.03 -10.22 -8.68
N ASN A 154 1.12 -9.58 -8.44
CA ASN A 154 1.50 -8.36 -9.19
C ASN A 154 1.68 -8.62 -10.70
N LEU A 155 2.25 -9.76 -11.09
CA LEU A 155 2.30 -10.18 -12.50
C LEU A 155 0.89 -10.38 -13.08
N GLY A 156 0.00 -11.00 -12.32
CA GLY A 156 -1.42 -11.14 -12.68
C GLY A 156 -2.08 -9.78 -12.91
N ILE A 157 -1.82 -8.80 -12.05
CA ILE A 157 -2.31 -7.42 -12.21
C ILE A 157 -1.78 -6.79 -13.49
N ILE A 158 -0.48 -6.95 -13.81
CA ILE A 158 0.10 -6.43 -15.05
C ILE A 158 -0.58 -7.04 -16.28
N ILE A 159 -0.76 -8.36 -16.30
CA ILE A 159 -1.44 -9.05 -17.40
C ILE A 159 -2.89 -8.58 -17.52
N PHE A 160 -3.59 -8.47 -16.39
CA PHE A 160 -4.95 -7.96 -16.33
C PHE A 160 -5.06 -6.53 -16.87
N ASN A 161 -4.11 -5.65 -16.54
CA ASN A 161 -4.05 -4.28 -17.04
C ASN A 161 -3.90 -4.22 -18.56
N ILE A 162 -3.03 -5.07 -19.13
CA ILE A 162 -2.86 -5.19 -20.59
C ILE A 162 -4.15 -5.68 -21.25
N LEU A 163 -4.72 -6.78 -20.75
CA LEU A 163 -5.95 -7.36 -21.29
C LEU A 163 -7.14 -6.40 -21.18
N SER A 164 -7.26 -5.69 -20.06
CA SER A 164 -8.32 -4.70 -19.84
C SER A 164 -8.20 -3.54 -20.83
N SER A 165 -6.97 -3.10 -21.12
CA SER A 165 -6.72 -2.03 -22.10
C SER A 165 -7.14 -2.48 -23.51
N ILE A 166 -6.79 -3.71 -23.91
CA ILE A 166 -7.19 -4.28 -25.20
C ILE A 166 -8.72 -4.44 -25.28
N ALA A 167 -9.33 -5.01 -24.24
CA ALA A 167 -10.78 -5.21 -24.18
C ALA A 167 -11.54 -3.89 -24.26
N PHE A 168 -11.05 -2.85 -23.60
CA PHE A 168 -11.65 -1.53 -23.66
C PHE A 168 -11.58 -0.91 -25.07
N VAL A 169 -10.42 -0.97 -25.72
CA VAL A 169 -10.26 -0.47 -27.09
C VAL A 169 -11.19 -1.22 -28.05
N GLN A 170 -11.32 -2.55 -27.90
CA GLN A 170 -12.26 -3.33 -28.70
C GLN A 170 -13.72 -2.95 -28.43
N LEU A 171 -14.10 -2.73 -27.17
CA LEU A 171 -15.45 -2.31 -26.80
C LEU A 171 -15.79 -0.96 -27.41
N VAL A 172 -14.90 0.04 -27.29
CA VAL A 172 -15.12 1.37 -27.88
C VAL A 172 -15.17 1.29 -29.42
N SER A 173 -14.30 0.48 -30.03
CA SER A 173 -14.35 0.24 -31.48
C SER A 173 -15.67 -0.38 -31.93
N LEU A 174 -16.24 -1.30 -31.14
CA LEU A 174 -17.52 -1.92 -31.46
C LEU A 174 -18.67 -0.91 -31.35
N ILE A 175 -18.62 0.01 -30.38
CA ILE A 175 -19.60 1.09 -30.24
C ILE A 175 -19.54 2.05 -31.43
N LEU A 176 -18.35 2.41 -31.91
CA LEU A 176 -18.18 3.37 -33.02
C LEU A 176 -18.61 2.82 -34.40
N VAL A 177 -18.56 1.50 -34.58
CA VAL A 177 -18.96 0.85 -35.84
C VAL A 177 -20.48 0.67 -35.93
N TYR A 178 -21.18 0.70 -34.79
CA TYR A 178 -22.62 0.46 -34.70
C TYR A 178 -23.41 1.77 -34.85
#